data_AF-A0A367M5P2-F1
#
_entry.id   AF-A0A367M5P2-F1
#
_cell.length_a   1.000
_cell.length_b   1.000
_cell.length_c   1.000
_cell.angle_alpha   90.00
_cell.angle_beta   90.00
_cell.angle_gamma   90.00
#
_symmetry.space_group_name_H-M   'P 1'
#
loop_
_entity.id
_entity.type
_entity.pdbx_description
1 polymer ?
#
loop_
_entity_poly.entity_id
_entity_poly.type
_entity_poly.pdbx_seq_one_letter_code
_entity_poly.pdbx_strand_id
1 'polypeptide(L)' 'MSKPTAKAPGRHGGQGQLRIIGGEWRSRRFVFPDGPGLRPTPDRGRETLFNWLAPYVEGARVLDPFAG' A
#
# COMPACT_ATOMS: atom_id res chain seq x y z
N MET A 1 26.22 -22.45 -18.88
CA MET A 1 25.77 -21.71 -17.68
C MET A 1 24.72 -20.68 -18.08
N SER A 2 23.44 -21.00 -17.90
CA SER A 2 22.35 -20.05 -18.20
C SER A 2 22.09 -19.18 -16.97
N LYS A 3 22.33 -17.87 -17.09
CA LYS A 3 21.99 -16.88 -16.05
C LYS A 3 20.46 -16.79 -15.90
N PRO A 4 19.91 -16.73 -14.68
CA PRO A 4 18.48 -16.47 -14.51
C PRO A 4 18.21 -15.00 -14.82
N THR A 5 17.32 -14.76 -15.78
CA THR A 5 16.81 -13.42 -16.10
C THR A 5 15.90 -12.95 -14.97
N ALA A 6 16.22 -11.79 -14.40
CA ALA A 6 15.39 -11.15 -13.39
C ALA A 6 13.98 -10.89 -13.96
N LYS A 7 12.95 -11.39 -13.26
CA LYS A 7 11.54 -11.23 -13.63
C LYS A 7 11.19 -9.75 -13.58
N ALA A 8 10.86 -9.15 -14.73
CA ALA A 8 10.38 -7.77 -14.81
C ALA A 8 9.12 -7.61 -13.92
N PRO A 9 8.96 -6.47 -13.23
CA PRO A 9 7.78 -6.24 -12.41
C PRO A 9 6.55 -6.28 -13.32
N GLY A 10 5.57 -7.11 -12.94
CA GLY A 10 4.34 -7.29 -13.72
C GLY A 10 3.67 -5.95 -13.96
N ARG A 11 3.48 -5.60 -15.23
CA ARG A 11 2.64 -4.46 -15.65
C ARG A 11 1.22 -4.75 -15.14
N HIS A 12 0.82 -4.07 -14.07
CA HIS A 12 -0.58 -4.01 -13.68
C HIS A 12 -1.28 -3.22 -14.79
N GLY A 13 -2.33 -3.78 -15.38
CA GLY A 13 -3.02 -3.18 -16.51
C GLY A 13 -3.74 -1.90 -16.10
N GLY A 14 -3.04 -0.76 -16.12
CA GLY A 14 -3.60 0.58 -15.92
C GLY A 14 -4.45 0.78 -14.66
N GLN A 15 -4.29 -0.08 -13.66
CA GLN A 15 -5.07 -0.06 -12.42
C GLN A 15 -4.13 -0.34 -11.25
N GLY A 16 -3.99 0.65 -10.37
CA GLY A 16 -3.30 0.51 -9.11
C GLY A 16 -4.12 -0.35 -8.14
N GLN A 17 -3.41 -1.01 -7.22
CA GLN A 17 -4.03 -1.84 -6.18
C GLN A 17 -3.48 -1.45 -4.82
N LEU A 18 -4.38 -1.33 -3.84
CA LEU A 18 -4.05 -1.11 -2.43
C LEU A 18 -4.64 -2.24 -1.59
N ARG A 19 -3.84 -2.73 -0.65
CA ARG A 19 -4.28 -3.73 0.33
C ARG A 19 -4.29 -3.12 1.74
N ILE A 20 -5.29 -3.45 2.54
CA ILE A 20 -5.29 -3.19 3.98
C ILE A 20 -4.38 -4.22 4.66
N ILE A 21 -3.39 -3.75 5.41
CA ILE A 21 -2.32 -4.58 5.97
C ILE A 21 -2.75 -5.25 7.29
N GLY A 22 -3.51 -4.57 8.14
CA GLY A 22 -3.89 -5.05 9.48
C GLY A 22 -5.26 -4.56 9.94
N GLY A 23 -5.59 -4.83 11.21
CA GLY A 23 -6.89 -4.52 11.81
C GLY A 23 -8.02 -5.42 11.32
N GLU A 24 -9.25 -5.03 11.66
CA GLU A 24 -10.49 -5.78 11.34
C GLU A 24 -10.63 -6.09 9.84
N TRP A 25 -10.11 -5.20 8.99
CA TRP A 25 -10.24 -5.30 7.53
C TRP A 25 -8.98 -5.80 6.82
N ARG A 26 -8.08 -6.46 7.56
CA ARG A 26 -6.88 -7.13 7.04
C ARG A 26 -7.14 -7.87 5.73
N SER A 27 -6.19 -7.75 4.80
CA SER A 27 -6.17 -8.43 3.50
C SER A 27 -7.24 -8.00 2.49
N ARG A 28 -8.15 -7.09 2.84
CA ARG A 28 -9.05 -6.48 1.84
C ARG A 28 -8.25 -5.69 0.82
N ARG A 29 -8.68 -5.76 -0.44
CA ARG A 29 -8.02 -5.11 -1.58
C ARG A 29 -8.96 -4.11 -2.24
N PHE A 30 -8.41 -2.98 -2.63
CA PHE A 30 -9.07 -1.93 -3.41
C PHE A 30 -8.31 -1.79 -4.72
N VAL A 31 -9.06 -1.60 -5.80
CA VAL A 31 -8.52 -1.32 -7.13
C VAL A 31 -8.91 0.11 -7.48
N PHE A 32 -7.99 0.86 -8.05
CA PHE A 32 -8.21 2.24 -8.46
C PHE A 32 -7.61 2.46 -9.85
N PRO A 33 -8.16 3.39 -10.66
CA PRO A 33 -7.57 3.73 -11.95
C PRO A 33 -6.14 4.24 -11.78
N ASP A 34 -5.22 3.81 -12.63
CA ASP A 34 -3.92 4.48 -12.70
C ASP A 34 -4.09 5.87 -13.34
N GLY A 35 -3.37 6.84 -12.78
CA GLY A 35 -3.38 8.24 -13.23
C GLY A 35 -1.96 8.83 -13.24
N PRO A 36 -1.68 9.81 -14.11
CA PRO A 36 -0.39 10.48 -14.13
C PRO A 36 -0.08 11.12 -12.77
N GLY A 37 1.11 10.88 -12.23
CA GLY A 37 1.54 11.48 -10.97
C GLY A 37 1.08 10.75 -9.70
N LEU A 38 0.37 9.63 -9.80
CA LEU A 38 0.09 8.77 -8.65
C LEU A 38 1.41 8.34 -7.98
N ARG A 39 1.50 8.57 -6.68
CA ARG A 39 2.63 8.14 -5.84
C ARG A 39 2.12 7.12 -4.82
N PRO A 40 1.95 5.84 -5.21
CA PRO A 40 1.46 4.84 -4.29
C PRO A 40 2.45 4.65 -3.14
N THR A 41 1.95 4.71 -1.91
CA THR A 41 2.75 4.41 -0.71
C THR A 41 2.94 2.90 -0.61
N PRO A 42 4.19 2.37 -0.67
CA PRO A 42 4.43 0.93 -0.60
C PRO A 42 3.90 0.33 0.70
N ASP A 43 3.49 -0.94 0.66
CA ASP A 43 3.00 -1.69 1.84
C ASP A 43 3.95 -1.56 3.03
N ARG A 44 5.26 -1.73 2.80
CA ARG A 44 6.29 -1.64 3.84
C ARG A 44 6.31 -0.26 4.53
N GLY A 45 6.08 0.82 3.78
CA GLY A 45 6.05 2.17 4.34
C GLY A 45 4.87 2.36 5.28
N ARG A 46 3.68 1.91 4.85
CA ARG A 46 2.47 1.92 5.67
C ARG A 46 2.62 1.02 6.90
N GLU A 47 3.17 -0.18 6.74
CA GLU A 47 3.44 -1.10 7.85
C GLU A 47 4.38 -0.49 8.89
N THR A 48 5.49 0.12 8.45
CA THR A 48 6.46 0.78 9.34
C THR A 48 5.80 1.90 10.15
N LEU A 49 5.01 2.75 9.50
CA LEU A 49 4.28 3.83 10.16
C LEU A 49 3.32 3.30 11.24
N PHE A 50 2.49 2.31 10.89
CA PHE A 50 1.53 1.75 11.84
C PHE A 50 2.18 0.95 12.96
N ASN A 51 3.36 0.36 12.74
CA ASN A 51 4.15 -0.24 13.81
C ASN A 51 4.62 0.82 14.82
N TRP A 52 5.04 2.00 14.36
CA TRP A 52 5.40 3.11 15.26
C TRP A 52 4.20 3.69 16.01
N LEU A 53 3.04 3.77 15.33
CA LEU A 53 1.82 4.32 15.91
C LEU A 53 1.01 3.32 16.73
N ALA A 54 1.38 2.03 16.76
CA ALA A 54 0.63 0.96 17.40
C ALA A 54 0.02 1.30 18.78
N PRO A 55 0.75 1.89 19.76
CA PRO A 55 0.19 2.21 21.07
C PRO A 55 -0.78 3.40 21.08
N TYR A 56 -0.91 4.15 19.97
CA TYR A 56 -1.70 5.37 19.87
C TYR A 56 -2.90 5.28 18.92
N VAL A 57 -3.05 4.18 18.15
CA VAL A 57 -4.07 4.07 17.10
C VAL A 57 -5.48 3.89 17.68
N GLU A 58 -5.63 3.12 18.75
CA GLU A 58 -6.93 2.80 19.32
C GLU A 58 -7.61 4.05 19.89
N GLY A 59 -8.84 4.34 19.42
CA GLY A 59 -9.61 5.52 19.82
C GLY A 59 -9.09 6.86 19.26
N ALA A 60 -8.07 6.85 18.40
CA ALA A 60 -7.51 8.07 17.84
C ALA A 60 -8.50 8.80 16.90
N ARG A 61 -8.45 10.13 16.95
CA ARG A 61 -9.04 10.99 15.90
C ARG A 61 -7.95 11.27 14.87
N VAL A 62 -8.12 10.76 13.65
CA VAL A 62 -7.11 10.84 12.59
C VAL A 62 -7.53 11.87 11.55
N LEU A 63 -6.58 12.71 11.14
CA LEU A 63 -6.67 13.58 9.97
C LEU A 63 -5.61 13.14 8.96
N ASP A 64 -6.05 12.77 7.76
CA ASP A 64 -5.15 12.58 6.62
C ASP A 64 -5.45 13.69 5.59
N PRO A 65 -4.62 14.73 5.50
CA PRO A 65 -4.85 15.85 4.59
C PRO A 65 -4.63 15.49 3.12
N PHE A 66 -4.06 14.31 2.83
CA PHE A 66 -3.75 13.83 1.48
C PHE A 66 -4.11 12.35 1.32
N ALA A 67 -5.33 11.97 1.75
CA ALA A 67 -5.80 10.57 1.80
C ALA A 67 -5.94 9.86 0.43
N GLY A 68 -5.64 10.56 -0.66
CA GLY A 68 -5.68 10.10 -2.04
C GLY A 68 -4.98 11.06 -2.97
#